data_AF-A0A6L2PZ60-F1
#
_entry.id   AF-A0A6L2PZ60-F1
#
_cell.length_a   1.000
_cell.length_b   1.000
_cell.length_c   1.000
_cell.angle_alpha   90.00
_cell.angle_beta   90.00
_cell.angle_gamma   90.00
#
_symmetry.space_group_name_H-M   'P 1'
#
loop_
_entity.id
_entity.type
_entity.pdbx_description
1 polymer ?
#
loop_
_entity_poly.entity_id
_entity_poly.type
_entity_poly.pdbx_seq_one_letter_code
_entity_poly.pdbx_strand_id
1 'polypeptide(L)'
;MVDGETIHHRILVIGDSHARGLAMNLKQKLSNDYEVQGIFDIRKLTDGDVCLTWGGTHEVGKNESKKGSTALKEFVKKYNHMNIIAVNVPHRYDLQAPSCVNHEVKLFNRKLAKYEQLLGNLLVIKVDTNRDLYTGHGLHLNSKRKEVEIGERTVLNNLVKEDNQCTVNDGRDTPSTELNSSVYSNEGKNQHEGNKPHQVCEFKQCESQLTQISTKLCKNLKNSESDQSVGKSSIAVSEQTRRPPSHRSDDFLW
;
A
#
# COMPACT_ATOMS: atom_id res chain seq x y z
N MET A 1 -38.55 -10.66 -12.30
CA MET A 1 -37.75 -10.36 -11.09
C MET A 1 -36.32 -10.51 -11.51
N VAL A 2 -35.54 -9.43 -11.45
CA VAL A 2 -34.12 -9.48 -11.79
C VAL A 2 -33.45 -10.08 -10.56
N ASP A 3 -32.89 -11.27 -10.69
CA ASP A 3 -32.13 -11.90 -9.62
C ASP A 3 -31.02 -10.91 -9.21
N GLY A 4 -31.05 -10.47 -7.96
CA GLY A 4 -30.08 -9.51 -7.44
C GLY A 4 -28.71 -10.18 -7.46
N GLU A 5 -27.84 -9.72 -8.35
CA GLU A 5 -26.47 -10.21 -8.48
C GLU A 5 -25.76 -10.06 -7.12
N THR A 6 -25.42 -11.18 -6.50
CA THR A 6 -24.75 -11.19 -5.20
C THR A 6 -23.28 -10.86 -5.41
N ILE A 7 -22.87 -9.65 -5.06
CA ILE A 7 -21.45 -9.28 -5.01
C ILE A 7 -20.79 -10.15 -3.93
N HIS A 8 -19.81 -10.95 -4.33
CA HIS A 8 -19.16 -11.91 -3.44
C HIS A 8 -17.97 -11.30 -2.71
N HIS A 9 -17.21 -10.40 -3.36
CA HIS A 9 -15.98 -9.86 -2.78
C HIS A 9 -15.84 -8.37 -3.04
N ARG A 10 -15.35 -7.62 -2.04
CA ARG A 10 -15.02 -6.21 -2.17
C ARG A 10 -13.52 -5.99 -2.11
N ILE A 11 -13.06 -5.06 -2.96
CA ILE A 11 -11.67 -4.60 -2.96
C ILE A 11 -11.64 -3.10 -2.68
N LEU A 12 -11.10 -2.74 -1.53
CA LEU A 12 -10.87 -1.35 -1.14
C LEU A 12 -9.46 -0.92 -1.51
N VAL A 13 -9.35 0.12 -2.33
CA VAL A 13 -8.07 0.75 -2.68
C VAL A 13 -7.86 2.02 -1.84
N ILE A 14 -6.77 2.05 -1.07
CA ILE A 14 -6.33 3.21 -0.28
C ILE A 14 -4.91 3.58 -0.71
N GLY A 15 -4.63 4.87 -0.86
CA GLY A 15 -3.28 5.31 -1.15
C GLY A 15 -3.15 6.78 -1.44
N ASP A 16 -1.93 7.17 -1.81
CA ASP A 16 -1.60 8.52 -2.27
C ASP A 16 -1.79 8.65 -3.80
N SER A 17 -1.08 9.60 -4.43
CA SER A 17 -1.14 9.80 -5.89
C SER A 17 -0.73 8.56 -6.70
N HIS A 18 0.03 7.62 -6.12
CA HIS A 18 0.37 6.36 -6.79
C HIS A 18 -0.85 5.46 -6.98
N ALA A 19 -1.75 5.39 -6.00
CA ALA A 19 -3.00 4.62 -6.09
C ALA A 19 -4.05 5.25 -7.01
N ARG A 20 -3.84 6.50 -7.47
CA ARG A 20 -4.79 7.19 -8.36
C ARG A 20 -5.00 6.39 -9.66
N GLY A 21 -6.27 6.14 -9.97
CA GLY A 21 -6.71 5.38 -11.15
C GLY A 21 -6.70 3.87 -10.95
N LEU A 22 -6.11 3.35 -9.87
CA LEU A 22 -5.94 1.92 -9.67
C LEU A 22 -7.26 1.17 -9.47
N ALA A 23 -8.21 1.75 -8.73
CA ALA A 23 -9.53 1.14 -8.53
C ALA A 23 -10.28 0.94 -9.87
N MET A 24 -10.23 1.95 -10.76
CA MET A 24 -10.83 1.87 -12.08
C MET A 24 -10.15 0.81 -12.94
N ASN A 25 -8.81 0.76 -12.93
CA ASN A 25 -8.03 -0.22 -13.66
C ASN A 25 -8.30 -1.66 -13.19
N LEU A 26 -8.40 -1.87 -11.87
CA LEU A 26 -8.75 -3.18 -11.29
C LEU A 26 -10.17 -3.59 -11.68
N LYS A 27 -11.13 -2.67 -11.61
CA LYS A 27 -12.52 -2.94 -12.00
C LYS A 27 -12.67 -3.40 -13.45
N GLN A 28 -11.83 -2.90 -14.36
CA GLN A 28 -11.85 -3.32 -15.77
C GLN A 28 -11.26 -4.72 -15.99
N LYS A 29 -10.48 -5.24 -15.04
CA LYS A 29 -9.77 -6.53 -15.15
C LYS A 29 -10.42 -7.67 -14.37
N LEU A 30 -11.20 -7.34 -13.36
CA LEU A 30 -11.86 -8.30 -12.50
C LEU A 30 -13.23 -8.68 -13.09
N SER A 31 -13.72 -9.87 -12.75
CA SER A 31 -15.10 -10.28 -13.06
C SER A 31 -16.11 -9.42 -12.30
N ASN A 32 -17.38 -9.53 -12.67
CA ASN A 32 -18.49 -8.81 -12.02
C ASN A 32 -18.71 -9.26 -10.56
N ASP A 33 -18.07 -10.35 -10.12
CA ASP A 33 -18.14 -10.86 -8.74
C ASP A 33 -17.41 -9.96 -7.73
N TYR A 34 -16.58 -9.03 -8.24
CA TYR A 34 -15.78 -8.11 -7.44
C TYR A 34 -16.29 -6.67 -7.50
N GLU A 35 -16.50 -6.09 -6.33
CA GLU A 35 -16.77 -4.66 -6.18
C GLU A 35 -15.50 -3.91 -5.80
N VAL A 36 -14.93 -3.15 -6.73
CA VAL A 36 -13.74 -2.32 -6.47
C VAL A 36 -14.13 -0.89 -6.14
N GLN A 37 -13.70 -0.40 -4.98
CA GLN A 37 -13.98 0.95 -4.51
C GLN A 37 -12.71 1.69 -4.14
N GLY A 38 -12.66 2.99 -4.48
CA GLY A 38 -11.66 3.92 -3.96
C GLY A 38 -12.27 4.73 -2.81
N ILE A 39 -11.55 4.82 -1.68
CA ILE A 39 -11.98 5.59 -0.48
C ILE A 39 -13.35 5.14 0.03
N PHE A 40 -13.35 4.20 0.97
CA PHE A 40 -14.56 3.67 1.59
C PHE A 40 -14.39 3.49 3.10
N ASP A 41 -15.51 3.26 3.78
CA ASP A 41 -15.52 2.89 5.20
C ASP A 41 -15.02 1.45 5.38
N ILE A 42 -13.75 1.32 5.77
CA ILE A 42 -13.08 0.05 6.01
C ILE A 42 -13.80 -0.86 7.01
N ARG A 43 -14.67 -0.32 7.87
CA ARG A 43 -15.42 -1.08 8.88
C ARG A 43 -16.50 -1.99 8.29
N LYS A 44 -16.83 -1.84 7.01
CA LYS A 44 -17.85 -2.63 6.31
C LYS A 44 -17.27 -3.84 5.58
N LEU A 45 -15.94 -4.01 5.62
CA LEU A 45 -15.26 -5.11 4.97
C LEU A 45 -15.26 -6.36 5.87
N THR A 46 -15.35 -7.52 5.24
CA THR A 46 -15.31 -8.84 5.89
C THR A 46 -13.95 -9.53 5.70
N ASP A 47 -13.84 -10.78 6.11
CA ASP A 47 -12.68 -11.64 5.91
C ASP A 47 -12.48 -12.10 4.46
N GLY A 48 -13.57 -12.20 3.69
CA GLY A 48 -13.55 -12.42 2.24
C GLY A 48 -13.17 -11.17 1.42
N ASP A 49 -13.06 -10.00 2.07
CA ASP A 49 -12.72 -8.75 1.41
C ASP A 49 -11.22 -8.42 1.46
N VAL A 50 -10.78 -7.58 0.53
CA VAL A 50 -9.37 -7.22 0.35
C VAL A 50 -9.18 -5.72 0.46
N CYS A 51 -8.21 -5.30 1.28
CA CYS A 51 -7.75 -3.92 1.35
C CYS A 51 -6.37 -3.77 0.68
N LEU A 52 -6.34 -3.14 -0.48
CA LEU A 52 -5.12 -2.78 -1.20
C LEU A 52 -4.63 -1.40 -0.77
N THR A 53 -3.46 -1.33 -0.15
CA THR A 53 -2.81 -0.08 0.26
C THR A 53 -1.56 0.21 -0.56
N TRP A 54 -1.51 1.40 -1.15
CA TRP A 54 -0.33 1.89 -1.87
C TRP A 54 -0.03 3.33 -1.51
N GLY A 55 0.88 3.50 -0.55
CA GLY A 55 1.33 4.80 -0.10
C GLY A 55 2.66 4.70 0.63
N GLY A 56 3.03 5.75 1.35
CA GLY A 56 4.31 5.83 2.06
C GLY A 56 5.37 6.63 1.30
N THR A 57 5.14 6.99 0.03
CA THR A 57 6.08 7.81 -0.75
C THR A 57 6.31 9.17 -0.07
N HIS A 58 5.25 9.75 0.50
CA HIS A 58 5.33 11.01 1.23
C HIS A 58 6.15 10.90 2.53
N GLU A 59 5.88 9.89 3.35
CA GLU A 59 6.62 9.63 4.59
C GLU A 59 8.10 9.37 4.30
N VAL A 60 8.40 8.55 3.28
CA VAL A 60 9.77 8.27 2.85
C VAL A 60 10.48 9.55 2.36
N GLY A 61 9.79 10.36 1.56
CA GLY A 61 10.33 11.65 1.09
C GLY A 61 10.66 12.64 2.21
N LYS A 62 10.00 12.51 3.37
CA LYS A 62 10.24 13.32 4.58
C LYS A 62 11.18 12.66 5.59
N ASN A 63 11.78 11.51 5.26
CA ASN A 63 12.58 10.71 6.20
C ASN A 63 11.76 10.26 7.44
N GLU A 64 10.45 10.08 7.28
CA GLU A 64 9.50 9.62 8.30
C GLU A 64 9.10 8.14 8.10
N SER A 65 9.88 7.33 7.39
CA SER A 65 9.49 5.96 7.02
C SER A 65 9.29 5.04 8.21
N LYS A 66 9.95 5.32 9.35
CA LYS A 66 9.67 4.64 10.62
C LYS A 66 8.22 4.85 11.05
N LYS A 67 7.69 6.08 10.94
CA LYS A 67 6.31 6.42 11.26
C LYS A 67 5.34 5.75 10.28
N GLY A 68 5.62 5.83 8.97
CA GLY A 68 4.81 5.18 7.94
C GLY A 68 4.71 3.66 8.13
N SER A 69 5.85 3.01 8.36
CA SER A 69 5.89 1.54 8.55
C SER A 69 5.25 1.10 9.86
N THR A 70 5.44 1.85 10.95
CA THR A 70 4.72 1.58 12.21
C THR A 70 3.22 1.76 12.03
N ALA A 71 2.77 2.83 11.37
CA ALA A 71 1.35 3.05 11.11
C ALA A 71 0.73 1.91 10.30
N LEU A 72 1.42 1.42 9.26
CA LEU A 72 0.97 0.26 8.49
C LEU A 72 0.91 -1.02 9.36
N LYS A 73 1.94 -1.28 10.18
CA LYS A 73 1.93 -2.44 11.10
C LYS A 73 0.72 -2.42 12.03
N GLU A 74 0.44 -1.27 12.65
CA GLU A 74 -0.69 -1.12 13.55
C GLU A 74 -2.02 -1.18 12.80
N PHE A 75 -2.09 -0.66 11.57
CA PHE A 75 -3.24 -0.82 10.69
C PHE A 75 -3.54 -2.31 10.40
N VAL A 76 -2.53 -3.09 10.02
CA VAL A 76 -2.69 -4.51 9.70
C VAL A 76 -3.15 -5.31 10.92
N LYS A 77 -2.57 -5.04 12.09
CA LYS A 77 -3.00 -5.67 13.36
C LYS A 77 -4.43 -5.30 13.73
N LYS A 78 -4.81 -4.04 13.54
CA LYS A 78 -6.15 -3.55 13.89
C LYS A 78 -7.23 -4.22 13.04
N TYR A 79 -6.93 -4.51 11.78
CA TYR A 79 -7.84 -5.17 10.85
C TYR A 79 -7.35 -6.58 10.49
N ASN A 80 -7.02 -7.37 11.51
CA ASN A 80 -6.50 -8.74 11.36
C ASN A 80 -7.51 -9.74 10.76
N HIS A 81 -8.79 -9.38 10.73
CA HIS A 81 -9.85 -10.19 10.11
C HIS A 81 -9.86 -10.08 8.59
N MET A 82 -9.24 -9.05 7.98
CA MET A 82 -9.28 -8.83 6.53
C MET A 82 -7.96 -9.20 5.88
N ASN A 83 -8.02 -9.48 4.57
CA ASN A 83 -6.83 -9.61 3.74
C ASN A 83 -6.30 -8.23 3.34
N ILE A 84 -5.03 -7.97 3.62
CA ILE A 84 -4.39 -6.70 3.31
C ILE A 84 -3.27 -6.94 2.31
N ILE A 85 -3.27 -6.17 1.24
CA ILE A 85 -2.19 -6.13 0.26
C ILE A 85 -1.51 -4.79 0.37
N ALA A 86 -0.22 -4.77 0.70
CA ALA A 86 0.60 -3.56 0.63
C ALA A 86 1.46 -3.57 -0.62
N VAL A 87 1.49 -2.46 -1.35
CA VAL A 87 2.37 -2.29 -2.50
C VAL A 87 3.63 -1.54 -2.06
N ASN A 88 4.80 -2.04 -2.44
CA ASN A 88 6.08 -1.38 -2.16
C ASN A 88 6.13 0.05 -2.70
N VAL A 89 6.90 0.91 -2.03
CA VAL A 89 7.17 2.26 -2.51
C VAL A 89 8.11 2.16 -3.72
N PRO A 90 7.75 2.75 -4.88
CA PRO A 90 8.58 2.69 -6.07
C PRO A 90 9.88 3.49 -5.90
N HIS A 91 10.92 3.12 -6.65
CA HIS A 91 12.15 3.91 -6.77
C HIS A 91 11.85 5.33 -7.29
N ARG A 92 12.62 6.33 -6.86
CA ARG A 92 12.50 7.74 -7.27
C ARG A 92 13.54 8.05 -8.36
N TYR A 93 13.10 8.04 -9.62
CA TYR A 93 13.97 8.36 -10.77
C TYR A 93 14.09 9.85 -11.07
N ASP A 94 13.25 10.66 -10.43
CA ASP A 94 13.38 12.11 -10.37
C ASP A 94 14.57 12.57 -9.50
N LEU A 95 15.14 11.64 -8.72
CA LEU A 95 16.31 11.87 -7.88
C LEU A 95 17.50 11.07 -8.39
N GLN A 96 18.72 11.46 -7.99
CA GLN A 96 19.90 10.65 -8.25
C GLN A 96 19.78 9.29 -7.55
N ALA A 97 20.30 8.24 -8.20
CA ALA A 97 20.28 6.87 -7.68
C ALA A 97 20.83 6.73 -6.24
N PRO A 98 21.96 7.38 -5.85
CA PRO A 98 22.47 7.36 -4.47
C PRO A 98 21.79 8.36 -3.52
N SER A 99 20.64 8.94 -3.88
CA SER A 99 19.94 9.87 -2.99
C SER A 99 19.53 9.22 -1.67
N CYS A 100 19.50 10.01 -0.60
CA CYS A 100 19.04 9.56 0.72
C CYS A 100 17.60 9.04 0.67
N VAL A 101 16.73 9.63 -0.15
CA VAL A 101 15.34 9.18 -0.34
C VAL A 101 15.31 7.78 -0.95
N ASN A 102 16.11 7.49 -1.98
CA ASN A 102 16.16 6.14 -2.57
C ASN A 102 16.75 5.09 -1.61
N HIS A 103 17.69 5.49 -0.76
CA HIS A 103 18.15 4.63 0.33
C HIS A 103 17.00 4.32 1.30
N GLU A 104 16.24 5.35 1.67
CA GLU A 104 15.12 5.24 2.59
C GLU A 104 13.95 4.41 2.01
N VAL A 105 13.67 4.50 0.70
CA VAL A 105 12.74 3.61 -0.02
C VAL A 105 13.14 2.14 0.17
N LYS A 106 14.44 1.81 0.02
CA LYS A 106 14.95 0.44 0.20
C LYS A 106 14.77 -0.03 1.66
N LEU A 107 15.03 0.84 2.63
CA LEU A 107 14.85 0.54 4.06
C LEU A 107 13.38 0.27 4.38
N PHE A 108 12.46 1.10 3.87
CA PHE A 108 11.03 0.94 4.03
C PHE A 108 10.52 -0.37 3.42
N ASN A 109 10.85 -0.65 2.16
CA ASN A 109 10.43 -1.88 1.46
C ASN A 109 10.98 -3.15 2.12
N ARG A 110 12.22 -3.13 2.63
CA ARG A 110 12.76 -4.26 3.41
C ARG A 110 11.96 -4.49 4.70
N LYS A 111 11.43 -3.42 5.31
CA LYS A 111 10.61 -3.53 6.51
C LYS A 111 9.22 -4.06 6.20
N LEU A 112 8.63 -3.70 5.05
CA LEU A 112 7.39 -4.32 4.56
C LEU A 112 7.53 -5.83 4.38
N ALA A 113 8.60 -6.28 3.71
CA ALA A 113 8.87 -7.71 3.53
C ALA A 113 9.01 -8.48 4.88
N LYS A 114 9.57 -7.83 5.91
CA LYS A 114 9.59 -8.41 7.27
C LYS A 114 8.20 -8.50 7.88
N TYR A 115 7.32 -7.53 7.62
CA TYR A 115 5.95 -7.56 8.14
C TYR A 115 5.10 -8.62 7.46
N GLU A 116 5.27 -8.84 6.15
CA GLU A 116 4.63 -9.94 5.42
C GLU A 116 4.91 -11.31 6.08
N GLN A 117 6.16 -11.57 6.48
CA GLN A 117 6.55 -12.81 7.17
C GLN A 117 5.96 -12.94 8.58
N LEU A 118 5.63 -11.82 9.23
CA LEU A 118 5.16 -11.78 10.62
C LEU A 118 3.64 -11.68 10.75
N LEU A 119 2.95 -11.24 9.70
CA LEU A 119 1.53 -10.91 9.71
C LEU A 119 0.85 -11.74 8.61
N GLY A 120 0.25 -12.88 8.98
CA GLY A 120 -0.32 -13.83 8.00
C GLY A 120 -1.47 -13.29 7.13
N ASN A 121 -2.07 -12.15 7.52
CA ASN A 121 -3.09 -11.47 6.74
C ASN A 121 -2.51 -10.37 5.81
N LEU A 122 -1.20 -10.16 5.79
CA LEU A 122 -0.51 -9.19 4.93
C LEU A 122 0.22 -9.88 3.78
N LEU A 123 -0.01 -9.38 2.57
CA LEU A 123 0.76 -9.69 1.37
C LEU A 123 1.48 -8.42 0.87
N VAL A 124 2.71 -8.54 0.40
CA VAL A 124 3.47 -7.41 -0.14
C VAL A 124 3.76 -7.58 -1.63
N ILE A 125 3.20 -6.69 -2.46
CA ILE A 125 3.50 -6.63 -3.89
C ILE A 125 4.75 -5.79 -4.13
N LYS A 126 5.78 -6.41 -4.72
CA LYS A 126 7.03 -5.74 -5.12
C LYS A 126 6.87 -5.05 -6.47
N VAL A 127 6.88 -3.73 -6.52
CA VAL A 127 6.87 -3.00 -7.80
C VAL A 127 8.24 -3.09 -8.47
N ASP A 128 8.25 -3.33 -9.78
CA ASP A 128 9.43 -3.34 -10.64
C ASP A 128 10.04 -1.93 -10.67
N THR A 129 11.36 -1.92 -10.48
CA THR A 129 12.13 -0.70 -10.45
C THR A 129 12.62 -0.28 -11.83
N ASN A 130 12.25 -0.90 -12.94
CA ASN A 130 12.72 -0.49 -14.27
C ASN A 130 12.27 0.95 -14.62
N ARG A 131 13.22 1.81 -15.04
CA ARG A 131 12.98 3.21 -15.42
C ARG A 131 11.93 3.39 -16.50
N ASP A 132 11.79 2.44 -17.41
CA ASP A 132 10.84 2.50 -18.53
C ASP A 132 9.37 2.41 -18.08
N LEU A 133 9.15 2.03 -16.82
CA LEU A 133 7.83 1.93 -16.21
C LEU A 133 7.34 3.27 -15.62
N TYR A 134 8.21 4.28 -15.64
CA TYR A 134 7.95 5.58 -15.05
C TYR A 134 7.59 6.61 -16.12
N THR A 135 6.81 7.58 -15.68
CA THR A 135 6.57 8.84 -16.40
C THR A 135 7.88 9.58 -16.71
N GLY A 136 7.80 10.57 -17.59
CA GLY A 136 8.96 11.39 -17.98
C GLY A 136 9.69 11.99 -16.78
N HIS A 137 8.97 12.48 -15.76
CA HIS A 137 9.58 13.08 -14.58
C HIS A 137 10.19 12.06 -13.60
N GLY A 138 9.91 10.75 -13.69
CA GLY A 138 10.55 9.73 -12.85
C GLY A 138 9.96 9.50 -11.45
N LEU A 139 9.05 10.35 -10.96
CA LEU A 139 8.35 10.17 -9.68
C LEU A 139 7.22 9.12 -9.75
N HIS A 140 6.35 9.21 -10.76
CA HIS A 140 5.16 8.36 -10.89
C HIS A 140 5.35 7.26 -11.94
N LEU A 141 4.67 6.14 -11.74
CA LEU A 141 4.54 5.10 -12.77
C LEU A 141 3.60 5.56 -13.89
N ASN A 142 3.88 5.10 -15.11
CA ASN A 142 3.00 5.32 -16.25
C ASN A 142 1.69 4.51 -16.11
N SER A 143 0.61 4.95 -16.76
CA SER A 143 -0.71 4.34 -16.61
C SER A 143 -0.74 2.87 -17.01
N LYS A 144 -0.09 2.53 -18.12
CA LYS A 144 -0.05 1.17 -18.67
C LYS A 144 0.55 0.17 -17.67
N ARG A 145 1.59 0.58 -16.93
CA ARG A 145 2.29 -0.32 -16.01
C ARG A 145 1.63 -0.42 -14.65
N LYS A 146 1.03 0.67 -14.14
CA LYS A 146 0.16 0.59 -12.96
C LYS A 146 -0.92 -0.49 -13.13
N GLU A 147 -1.49 -0.54 -14.33
CA GLU A 147 -2.56 -1.47 -14.68
C GLU A 147 -2.08 -2.92 -14.76
N VAL A 148 -0.98 -3.18 -15.47
CA VAL A 148 -0.45 -4.55 -15.68
C VAL A 148 0.08 -5.11 -14.37
N GLU A 149 1.01 -4.40 -13.73
CA GLU A 149 1.81 -5.00 -12.66
C GLU A 149 1.02 -5.23 -11.37
N ILE A 150 0.12 -4.30 -11.03
CA ILE A 150 -0.71 -4.45 -9.84
C ILE A 150 -1.97 -5.22 -10.16
N GLY A 151 -2.59 -4.97 -11.31
CA GLY A 151 -3.81 -5.68 -11.70
C GLY A 151 -3.61 -7.19 -11.72
N GLU A 152 -2.61 -7.67 -12.46
CA GLU A 152 -2.36 -9.11 -12.60
C GLU A 152 -1.96 -9.74 -11.26
N ARG A 153 -1.09 -9.09 -10.49
CA ARG A 153 -0.65 -9.65 -9.20
C ARG A 153 -1.74 -9.60 -8.13
N THR A 154 -2.59 -8.58 -8.12
CA THR A 154 -3.71 -8.53 -7.17
C THR A 154 -4.73 -9.62 -7.48
N VAL A 155 -5.07 -9.82 -8.76
CA VAL A 155 -5.97 -10.90 -9.21
C VAL A 155 -5.41 -12.27 -8.82
N LEU A 156 -4.15 -12.52 -9.13
CA LEU A 156 -3.52 -13.82 -8.90
C LEU A 156 -3.42 -14.17 -7.41
N ASN A 157 -3.18 -13.20 -6.53
CA ASN A 157 -2.93 -13.48 -5.12
C ASN A 157 -4.19 -13.56 -4.26
N ASN A 158 -5.29 -12.90 -4.66
CA ASN A 158 -6.55 -12.94 -3.91
C ASN A 158 -7.27 -14.28 -4.02
N LEU A 159 -7.01 -15.04 -5.09
CA LEU A 159 -7.59 -16.38 -5.28
C LEU A 159 -6.89 -17.47 -4.44
N VAL A 160 -5.66 -17.23 -3.97
CA VAL A 160 -4.82 -18.31 -3.41
C VAL A 160 -5.05 -18.57 -1.91
N LYS A 161 -5.80 -17.70 -1.22
CA LYS A 161 -6.11 -17.91 0.21
C LYS A 161 -7.37 -18.72 0.46
N GLU A 162 -8.32 -18.77 -0.48
CA GLU A 162 -9.55 -19.56 -0.27
C GLU A 162 -9.29 -21.08 -0.31
N ASP A 163 -8.26 -21.54 -1.03
CA ASP A 163 -7.98 -22.98 -1.16
C ASP A 163 -7.13 -23.58 -0.02
N ASN A 164 -6.47 -22.76 0.80
CA ASN A 164 -5.49 -23.26 1.79
C ASN A 164 -6.03 -23.40 3.22
N GLN A 165 -7.33 -23.17 3.46
CA GLN A 165 -7.93 -23.31 4.81
C GLN A 165 -8.74 -24.61 5.05
N CYS A 166 -8.78 -25.55 4.11
CA CYS A 166 -9.45 -26.84 4.31
C CYS A 166 -8.52 -28.06 4.14
N THR A 167 -7.44 -28.12 4.91
CA THR A 167 -6.87 -29.42 5.31
C THR A 167 -6.64 -29.40 6.81
N VAL A 168 -7.70 -29.73 7.57
CA VAL A 168 -7.53 -30.29 8.90
C VAL A 168 -6.78 -31.61 8.69
N ASN A 169 -5.49 -31.61 9.00
CA ASN A 169 -4.68 -32.82 9.01
C ASN A 169 -5.19 -33.70 10.16
N ASP A 170 -6.16 -34.56 9.86
CA ASP A 170 -6.47 -35.72 10.68
C ASP A 170 -5.30 -36.70 10.48
N GLY A 171 -4.48 -36.86 11.52
CA GLY A 171 -3.20 -37.54 11.45
C GLY A 171 -3.33 -38.98 10.93
N ARG A 172 -2.92 -39.20 9.68
CA ARG A 172 -2.42 -40.50 9.21
C ARG A 172 -1.14 -40.30 8.43
N ASP A 173 -0.09 -40.90 8.95
CA ASP A 173 1.23 -40.99 8.35
C ASP A 173 1.16 -41.68 6.99
N THR A 174 1.59 -41.01 5.92
CA THR A 174 2.14 -41.68 4.72
C THR A 174 3.11 -40.77 3.95
N PRO A 175 4.09 -41.35 3.23
CA PRO A 175 5.33 -40.67 2.88
C PRO A 175 5.27 -39.92 1.55
N SER A 176 6.08 -38.87 1.50
CA SER A 176 6.31 -37.93 0.40
C SER A 176 6.79 -38.60 -0.90
N THR A 177 6.24 -38.12 -2.03
CA THR A 177 6.82 -38.30 -3.36
C THR A 177 6.97 -36.93 -4.04
N GLU A 178 8.19 -36.66 -4.49
CA GLU A 178 8.60 -35.47 -5.25
C GLU A 178 7.89 -35.38 -6.61
N LEU A 179 7.68 -34.17 -7.15
CA LEU A 179 7.76 -33.93 -8.60
C LEU A 179 7.90 -32.45 -9.00
N ASN A 180 8.53 -32.31 -10.16
CA ASN A 180 9.26 -31.17 -10.70
C ASN A 180 8.44 -30.02 -11.27
N SER A 181 9.08 -28.84 -11.29
CA SER A 181 8.65 -27.64 -12.02
C SER A 181 8.68 -27.82 -13.53
N SER A 182 7.70 -27.27 -14.24
CA SER A 182 7.85 -26.94 -15.66
C SER A 182 7.31 -25.55 -15.98
N VAL A 183 8.00 -24.96 -16.95
CA VAL A 183 8.00 -23.57 -17.42
C VAL A 183 6.84 -23.35 -18.39
N TYR A 184 6.18 -22.19 -18.31
CA TYR A 184 5.39 -21.67 -19.43
C TYR A 184 5.77 -20.22 -19.73
N SER A 185 6.24 -20.01 -20.95
CA SER A 185 6.35 -18.72 -21.62
C SER A 185 5.11 -18.52 -22.48
N ASN A 186 4.52 -17.33 -22.49
CA ASN A 186 3.60 -16.92 -23.55
C ASN A 186 3.79 -15.43 -23.87
N GLU A 187 4.20 -15.17 -25.10
CA GLU A 187 4.15 -13.86 -25.75
C GLU A 187 2.77 -13.66 -26.37
N GLY A 188 2.16 -12.50 -26.14
CA GLY A 188 0.89 -12.11 -26.76
C GLY A 188 0.82 -10.61 -26.99
N LYS A 189 0.98 -10.21 -28.25
CA LYS A 189 0.75 -8.85 -28.78
C LYS A 189 -0.75 -8.56 -28.76
N ASN A 190 -1.16 -7.31 -28.51
CA ASN A 190 -2.29 -6.69 -29.22
C ASN A 190 -2.46 -5.18 -28.98
N GLN A 191 -3.27 -4.62 -29.87
CA GLN A 191 -3.20 -3.31 -30.52
C GLN A 191 -4.01 -2.20 -29.83
N HIS A 192 -3.77 -0.98 -30.31
CA HIS A 192 -4.37 0.30 -29.91
C HIS A 192 -5.85 0.43 -30.28
N GLU A 193 -6.67 0.91 -29.34
CA GLU A 193 -7.93 1.61 -29.63
C GLU A 193 -8.03 2.95 -28.89
N GLY A 194 -8.76 3.89 -29.51
CA GLY A 194 -8.68 5.33 -29.27
C GLY A 194 -9.43 5.85 -28.06
N ASN A 195 -8.87 6.90 -27.46
CA ASN A 195 -9.41 7.60 -26.29
C ASN A 195 -10.45 8.67 -26.68
N LYS A 196 -11.61 8.64 -26.01
CA LYS A 196 -12.50 9.80 -25.84
C LYS A 196 -12.16 10.54 -24.54
N PRO A 197 -12.32 11.88 -24.47
CA PRO A 197 -11.96 12.65 -23.28
C PRO A 197 -12.96 12.38 -22.15
N HIS A 198 -12.45 11.93 -21.00
CA HIS A 198 -13.23 11.72 -19.78
C HIS A 198 -13.10 12.91 -18.84
N GLN A 199 -14.23 13.28 -18.26
CA GLN A 199 -14.46 14.43 -17.40
C GLN A 199 -13.60 14.34 -16.12
N VAL A 200 -12.80 15.38 -15.87
CA VAL A 200 -11.93 15.48 -14.69
C VAL A 200 -12.78 15.95 -13.50
N CYS A 201 -13.02 15.05 -12.52
CA CYS A 201 -13.58 15.45 -11.22
C CYS A 201 -12.49 16.10 -10.35
N GLU A 202 -12.81 17.26 -9.77
CA GLU A 202 -11.89 18.07 -8.95
C GLU A 202 -11.51 17.36 -7.64
N PHE A 203 -10.22 17.08 -7.50
CA PHE A 203 -9.62 16.21 -6.49
C PHE A 203 -9.17 16.94 -5.20
N LYS A 204 -9.37 18.26 -5.10
CA LYS A 204 -8.87 19.07 -3.96
C LYS A 204 -9.50 18.70 -2.62
N GLN A 205 -10.66 18.04 -2.63
CA GLN A 205 -11.34 17.57 -1.42
C GLN A 205 -10.67 16.32 -0.80
N CYS A 206 -9.82 15.62 -1.56
CA CYS A 206 -9.27 14.31 -1.19
C CYS A 206 -8.06 14.38 -0.23
N GLU A 207 -7.20 15.40 -0.33
CA GLU A 207 -6.02 15.54 0.55
C GLU A 207 -6.41 15.96 1.98
N SER A 208 -7.51 16.71 2.10
CA SER A 208 -8.06 17.14 3.38
C SER A 208 -8.56 15.94 4.22
N GLN A 209 -9.21 14.96 3.58
CA GLN A 209 -9.79 13.82 4.30
C GLN A 209 -8.73 12.82 4.79
N LEU A 210 -7.69 12.53 4.01
CA LEU A 210 -6.57 11.68 4.45
C LEU A 210 -5.79 12.34 5.60
N THR A 211 -5.62 13.66 5.54
CA THR A 211 -5.02 14.44 6.64
C THR A 211 -5.89 14.41 7.90
N GLN A 212 -7.22 14.45 7.76
CA GLN A 212 -8.16 14.33 8.88
C GLN A 212 -8.16 12.93 9.52
N ILE A 213 -8.05 11.86 8.71
CA ILE A 213 -7.95 10.49 9.20
C ILE A 213 -6.60 10.28 9.94
N SER A 214 -5.50 10.77 9.35
CA SER A 214 -4.17 10.74 9.99
C SER A 214 -4.13 11.52 11.30
N THR A 215 -4.71 12.73 11.34
CA THR A 215 -4.76 13.54 12.57
C THR A 215 -5.68 12.95 13.64
N LYS A 216 -6.81 12.33 13.27
CA LYS A 216 -7.66 11.57 14.22
C LYS A 216 -6.92 10.35 14.79
N LEU A 217 -6.18 9.62 13.97
CA LEU A 217 -5.34 8.50 14.41
C LEU A 217 -4.24 8.96 15.37
N CYS A 218 -3.56 10.07 15.08
CA CYS A 218 -2.52 10.61 15.96
C CYS A 218 -3.06 11.15 17.29
N LYS A 219 -4.27 11.70 17.34
CA LYS A 219 -4.89 12.18 18.59
C LYS A 219 -5.28 11.03 19.50
N ASN A 220 -5.83 9.95 18.95
CA ASN A 220 -6.22 8.78 19.74
C ASN A 220 -5.01 8.05 20.36
N LEU A 221 -3.85 8.09 19.71
CA LEU A 221 -2.60 7.53 20.24
C LEU A 221 -2.01 8.34 21.41
N LYS A 222 -2.19 9.66 21.43
CA LYS A 222 -1.73 10.51 22.55
C LYS A 222 -2.62 10.37 23.78
N ASN A 223 -3.91 10.13 23.59
CA ASN A 223 -4.85 9.94 24.70
C ASN A 223 -4.69 8.57 25.38
N SER A 224 -4.04 7.59 24.74
CA SER A 224 -3.70 6.30 25.36
C SER A 224 -2.41 6.34 26.19
N GLU A 225 -1.65 7.44 26.14
CA GLU A 225 -0.38 7.58 26.89
C GLU A 225 -0.54 8.36 28.22
N SER A 226 -1.73 8.91 28.52
CA SER A 226 -1.96 9.70 29.75
C SER A 226 -2.27 8.89 31.01
N ASP A 227 -2.42 7.56 30.92
CA ASP A 227 -2.81 6.72 32.07
C ASP A 227 -1.64 5.97 32.74
N GLN A 228 -0.39 6.31 32.44
CA GLN A 228 0.77 5.78 33.16
C GLN A 228 1.77 6.88 33.53
N SER A 229 1.51 7.57 34.65
CA SER A 229 2.53 8.35 35.36
C SER A 229 2.76 7.77 36.76
N VAL A 230 3.65 6.79 36.87
CA VAL A 230 4.36 6.48 38.13
C VAL A 230 5.76 7.04 37.99
N GLY A 231 6.12 7.87 38.95
CA GLY A 231 7.12 8.92 38.83
C GLY A 231 8.56 8.48 38.60
N LYS A 232 9.37 9.45 38.19
CA LYS A 232 10.81 9.44 38.41
C LYS A 232 11.39 10.85 38.42
N SER A 233 12.44 10.92 39.21
CA SER A 233 13.24 12.04 39.69
C SER A 233 13.84 12.94 38.60
N SER A 234 13.83 14.23 38.90
CA SER A 234 14.51 15.32 38.21
C SER A 234 16.04 15.18 38.22
N ILE A 235 16.64 15.06 37.04
CA ILE A 235 18.07 15.29 36.79
C ILE A 235 18.17 16.61 36.02
N ALA A 236 18.87 17.58 36.60
CA ALA A 236 19.13 18.87 35.98
C ALA A 236 20.15 18.72 34.83
N VAL A 237 19.77 19.18 33.65
CA VAL A 237 20.64 19.28 32.47
C VAL A 237 20.83 20.76 32.16
N SER A 238 22.08 21.19 32.02
CA SER A 238 22.44 22.59 31.81
C SER A 238 22.07 23.07 30.40
N GLU A 239 21.58 24.30 30.37
CA GLU A 239 21.00 24.96 29.21
C GLU A 239 22.12 25.61 28.37
N GLN A 240 22.54 24.95 27.30
CA GLN A 240 23.49 25.52 26.33
C GLN A 240 22.71 26.08 25.14
N THR A 241 22.51 27.39 25.14
CA THR A 241 21.81 28.16 24.11
C THR A 241 22.53 28.09 22.76
N ARG A 242 21.98 27.30 21.82
CA ARG A 242 22.42 27.32 20.42
C ARG A 242 21.65 28.41 19.67
N ARG A 243 22.40 29.29 19.01
CA ARG A 243 21.89 30.35 18.13
C ARG A 243 21.09 29.75 16.96
N PRO A 244 19.96 30.37 16.56
CA PRO A 244 19.22 29.94 15.37
C PRO A 244 20.03 30.22 14.09
N PRO A 245 20.02 29.30 13.10
CA PRO A 245 20.60 29.57 11.80
C PRO A 245 19.78 30.65 11.08
N SER A 246 20.50 31.58 10.45
CA SER A 246 19.97 32.68 9.66
C SER A 246 19.07 32.19 8.53
N HIS A 247 17.89 32.81 8.46
CA HIS A 247 16.97 32.81 7.34
C HIS A 247 17.70 32.89 5.99
N ARG A 248 17.48 31.90 5.12
CA ARG A 248 17.59 32.10 3.67
C ARG A 248 16.17 31.98 3.10
N SER A 249 15.73 33.10 2.56
CA SER A 249 14.50 33.30 1.81
C SER A 249 14.45 32.42 0.57
N ASP A 250 13.24 31.92 0.31
CA ASP A 250 12.58 31.86 -0.99
C ASP A 250 13.41 31.42 -2.20
N ASP A 251 13.14 30.19 -2.63
CA ASP A 251 12.62 29.90 -3.96
C ASP A 251 12.51 28.39 -4.07
N PHE A 252 11.30 27.88 -4.34
CA PHE A 252 10.99 26.66 -5.11
C PHE A 252 9.51 26.35 -4.87
N LEU A 253 8.66 27.07 -5.63
CA LEU A 253 7.31 26.64 -5.98
C LEU A 253 7.42 25.65 -7.13
N TRP A 254 7.19 24.36 -6.87
CA TRP A 254 6.53 23.40 -7.78
C TRP A 254 5.93 22.26 -6.95
#